data_AF-X0ZLA0-F1
#
_entry.id   AF-X0ZLA0-F1
#
_cell.length_a   1.000
_cell.length_b   1.000
_cell.length_c   1.000
_cell.angle_alpha   90.00
_cell.angle_beta   90.00
_cell.angle_gamma   90.00
#
_symmetry.space_group_name_H-M   'P 1'
#
loop_
_entity.id
_entity.type
_entity.pdbx_description
1 polymer ?
#
loop_
_entity_poly.entity_id
_entity_poly.type
_entity_poly.pdbx_seq_one_letter_code
_entity_poly.pdbx_strand_id
1 'polypeptide(L)'
;MTLIRSIRFILEHKCIKRKIFKLALGQKDASVYMFPYGKKGEYYFGSQTIERKIEKKQFKYNKQFYTYDIPKLSYHQSGQVKICDSNKDLSGPINTIPLNNLKGEHIATVTIDNFENLPIYNKNLKLLGADRDHLIKSDNIVKSGRIIIYCNAESKNFKKYKTL
;
A
#
# COMPACT_ATOMS: atom_id res chain seq x y z
N MET A 1 22.90 -5.00 -5.60
CA MET A 1 21.47 -4.83 -5.92
C MET A 1 20.81 -4.09 -4.75
N THR A 2 20.26 -2.90 -4.95
CA THR A 2 19.68 -2.10 -3.86
C THR A 2 18.39 -2.77 -3.37
N LEU A 3 18.32 -3.07 -2.07
CA LEU A 3 17.12 -3.63 -1.45
C LEU A 3 15.98 -2.60 -1.53
N ILE A 4 14.87 -2.99 -2.13
CA ILE A 4 13.67 -2.14 -2.22
C ILE A 4 13.00 -2.17 -0.85
N ARG A 5 12.80 -0.99 -0.27
CA ARG A 5 12.03 -0.79 0.95
C ARG A 5 10.58 -0.45 0.66
N SER A 6 10.32 0.33 -0.37
CA SER A 6 8.95 0.67 -0.74
C SER A 6 8.76 1.01 -2.22
N ILE A 7 7.56 0.74 -2.72
CA ILE A 7 7.12 1.07 -4.07
C ILE A 7 5.81 1.83 -3.97
N ARG A 8 5.74 3.04 -4.50
CA ARG A 8 4.49 3.79 -4.65
C ARG A 8 3.96 3.62 -6.07
N PHE A 9 2.69 3.25 -6.20
CA PHE A 9 2.02 3.10 -7.48
C PHE A 9 1.31 4.41 -7.84
N ILE A 10 1.66 4.94 -9.01
CA ILE A 10 1.19 6.20 -9.55
C ILE A 10 0.40 5.90 -10.83
N LEU A 11 -0.83 6.39 -10.92
CA LEU A 11 -1.64 6.39 -12.12
C LEU A 11 -1.35 7.65 -12.94
N GLU A 12 -1.12 7.54 -14.23
CA GLU A 12 -1.20 8.64 -15.20
C GLU A 12 -2.51 8.50 -15.99
N HIS A 13 -3.38 9.50 -15.85
CA HIS A 13 -4.69 9.56 -16.50
C HIS A 13 -4.97 11.01 -16.90
N LYS A 14 -5.32 11.26 -18.17
CA LYS A 14 -5.51 12.61 -18.73
C LYS A 14 -4.33 13.54 -18.46
N CYS A 15 -3.11 13.01 -18.62
CA CYS A 15 -1.84 13.70 -18.33
C CYS A 15 -1.65 14.14 -16.85
N ILE A 16 -2.54 13.73 -15.95
CA ILE A 16 -2.43 14.00 -14.52
C ILE A 16 -1.95 12.74 -13.81
N LYS A 17 -0.89 12.89 -13.01
CA LYS A 17 -0.36 11.82 -12.17
C LYS A 17 -1.07 11.81 -10.83
N ARG A 18 -1.51 10.63 -10.38
CA ARG A 18 -2.30 10.43 -9.16
C ARG A 18 -1.78 9.24 -8.37
N LYS A 19 -1.83 9.33 -7.05
CA LYS A 19 -1.35 8.27 -6.16
C LYS A 19 -2.44 7.23 -5.99
N ILE A 20 -2.09 5.95 -6.09
CA ILE A 20 -3.04 4.85 -5.93
C ILE A 20 -2.85 4.17 -4.57
N PHE A 21 -1.69 3.54 -4.37
CA PHE A 21 -1.29 2.95 -3.10
C PHE A 21 0.24 2.93 -3.01
N LYS A 22 0.76 2.60 -1.82
CA LYS A 22 2.17 2.32 -1.59
C LYS A 22 2.31 0.94 -0.96
N LEU A 23 3.24 0.15 -1.46
CA LEU A 23 3.76 -1.05 -0.80
C LEU A 23 5.02 -0.69 -0.03
N ALA A 24 5.15 -1.18 1.19
CA ALA A 24 6.38 -1.14 1.96
C ALA A 24 6.69 -2.54 2.50
N LEU A 25 7.97 -2.86 2.55
CA LEU A 25 8.47 -4.11 3.12
C LEU A 25 8.97 -3.83 4.54
N GLY A 26 8.55 -4.67 5.49
CA GLY A 26 9.08 -4.67 6.85
C GLY A 26 10.57 -4.95 6.84
N GLN A 27 11.33 -4.11 7.56
CA GLN A 27 12.78 -4.27 7.64
C GLN A 27 13.21 -5.24 8.76
N LYS A 28 12.32 -5.49 9.73
CA LYS A 28 12.60 -6.29 10.93
C LYS A 28 11.80 -7.58 10.97
N ASP A 29 10.57 -7.52 10.51
CA ASP A 29 9.66 -8.64 10.30
C ASP A 29 9.42 -8.76 8.78
N ALA A 30 9.41 -9.97 8.23
CA ALA A 30 9.20 -10.19 6.79
C ALA A 30 7.72 -9.95 6.39
N SER A 31 7.23 -8.76 6.72
CA SER A 31 5.87 -8.31 6.56
C SER A 31 5.75 -7.40 5.35
N VAL A 32 4.57 -7.40 4.74
CA VAL A 32 4.22 -6.49 3.64
C VAL A 32 3.13 -5.56 4.13
N TYR A 33 3.34 -4.26 3.91
CA TYR A 33 2.39 -3.22 4.28
C TYR A 33 1.90 -2.51 3.03
N MET A 34 0.59 -2.28 2.97
CA MET A 34 -0.07 -1.61 1.86
C MET A 34 -0.86 -0.42 2.37
N PHE A 35 -0.60 0.71 1.75
CA PHE A 35 -1.13 2.00 2.14
C PHE A 35 -1.93 2.56 0.95
N PRO A 36 -3.25 2.33 0.89
CA PRO A 36 -4.09 2.94 -0.14
C PRO A 36 -4.11 4.47 0.01
N TYR A 37 -4.37 5.18 -1.09
CA TYR A 37 -4.60 6.62 -1.10
C TYR A 37 -6.05 6.91 -1.50
N GLY A 38 -6.82 7.51 -0.60
CA GLY A 38 -8.21 7.91 -0.84
C GLY A 38 -8.37 9.44 -0.96
N LYS A 39 -9.45 9.88 -1.61
CA LYS A 39 -9.90 11.27 -1.51
C LYS A 39 -10.30 11.54 -0.06
N LYS A 40 -9.89 12.68 0.50
CA LYS A 40 -10.18 13.07 1.91
C LYS A 40 -9.75 12.06 2.99
N GLY A 41 -9.01 10.99 2.64
CA GLY A 41 -8.64 9.94 3.58
C GLY A 41 -9.80 9.01 3.97
N GLU A 42 -10.77 8.83 3.07
CA GLU A 42 -11.85 7.85 3.20
C GLU A 42 -11.40 6.51 2.59
N TYR A 43 -11.68 5.41 3.29
CA TYR A 43 -11.27 4.06 2.88
C TYR A 43 -12.39 3.06 3.15
N TYR A 44 -12.49 2.05 2.29
CA TYR A 44 -13.44 0.95 2.42
C TYR A 44 -12.69 -0.37 2.51
N PHE A 45 -13.14 -1.26 3.38
CA PHE A 45 -12.69 -2.64 3.45
C PHE A 45 -13.87 -3.55 3.73
N GLY A 46 -13.96 -4.68 3.03
CA GLY A 46 -15.17 -5.50 3.08
C GLY A 46 -16.42 -4.66 2.75
N SER A 47 -17.48 -4.80 3.55
CA SER A 47 -18.72 -4.01 3.47
C SER A 47 -18.76 -2.79 4.40
N GLN A 48 -17.62 -2.38 4.97
CA GLN A 48 -17.55 -1.37 6.03
C GLN A 48 -16.71 -0.15 5.63
N THR A 49 -17.15 1.04 6.06
CA THR A 49 -16.45 2.31 5.85
C THR A 49 -15.51 2.59 7.03
N ILE A 50 -14.25 2.89 6.74
CA ILE A 50 -13.32 3.51 7.71
C ILE A 50 -13.35 5.01 7.44
N GLU A 51 -14.16 5.72 8.20
CA GLU A 51 -14.09 7.17 8.23
C GLU A 51 -12.94 7.60 9.14
N ARG A 52 -11.97 8.32 8.57
CA ARG A 52 -11.00 9.03 9.38
C ARG A 52 -11.74 10.20 10.05
N LYS A 53 -12.04 10.07 11.35
CA LYS A 53 -12.76 11.05 12.19
C LYS A 53 -12.65 12.48 11.66
N ILE A 54 -13.80 13.06 11.30
CA ILE A 54 -13.97 14.49 11.07
C ILE A 54 -13.89 15.19 12.43
N GLU A 55 -12.68 15.37 12.95
CA GLU A 55 -12.44 16.49 13.86
C GLU A 55 -12.04 17.67 12.98
N LYS A 56 -12.82 18.76 13.03
CA LYS A 56 -12.40 20.08 12.56
C LYS A 56 -11.22 20.59 13.43
N LYS A 57 -10.10 19.90 13.36
CA LYS A 57 -8.77 20.48 13.55
C LYS A 57 -8.09 20.33 12.22
N GLN A 58 -7.68 21.46 11.65
CA GLN A 58 -7.05 21.55 10.35
C GLN A 58 -5.69 20.83 10.41
N PHE A 59 -5.70 19.51 10.30
CA PHE A 59 -4.48 18.74 10.13
C PHE A 59 -3.96 19.03 8.72
N LYS A 60 -2.78 19.67 8.65
CA LYS A 60 -2.01 19.72 7.40
C LYS A 60 -1.57 18.29 7.05
N TYR A 61 -2.37 17.60 6.25
CA TYR A 61 -2.13 16.21 5.79
C TYR A 61 -1.01 16.09 4.75
N ASN A 62 -0.02 16.98 4.79
CA ASN A 62 1.24 16.83 4.06
C ASN A 62 2.05 15.62 4.60
N LYS A 63 1.68 15.08 5.78
CA LYS A 63 2.35 13.96 6.43
C LYS A 63 1.98 12.58 5.88
N GLN A 64 0.82 12.36 5.24
CA GLN A 64 0.51 11.08 4.57
C GLN A 64 1.55 10.71 3.47
N PHE A 65 2.30 11.71 3.02
CA PHE A 65 3.36 11.58 2.03
C PHE A 65 4.68 11.06 2.64
N TYR A 66 4.78 11.02 3.97
CA TYR A 66 5.98 10.73 4.75
C TYR A 66 5.75 9.83 5.99
N THR A 67 4.51 9.63 6.44
CA THR A 67 4.16 8.87 7.65
C THR A 67 3.39 7.61 7.33
N TYR A 68 3.44 6.65 8.27
CA TYR A 68 2.72 5.38 8.21
C TYR A 68 1.42 5.40 9.03
N ASP A 69 1.00 6.58 9.50
CA ASP A 69 -0.19 6.83 10.33
C ASP A 69 -1.45 7.06 9.47
N ILE A 70 -1.63 6.20 8.49
CA ILE A 70 -2.84 6.09 7.68
C ILE A 70 -3.33 4.64 7.72
N PRO A 71 -4.62 4.39 7.44
CA PRO A 71 -5.11 3.04 7.29
C PRO A 71 -4.22 2.22 6.37
N LYS A 72 -3.77 1.07 6.86
CA LYS A 72 -2.90 0.16 6.13
C LYS A 72 -3.40 -1.27 6.26
N LEU A 73 -3.25 -2.03 5.19
CA LEU A 73 -3.29 -3.48 5.26
C LEU A 73 -1.88 -3.98 5.58
N SER A 74 -1.72 -4.72 6.66
CA SER A 74 -0.47 -5.38 7.03
C SER A 74 -0.63 -6.88 6.91
N TYR A 75 0.23 -7.50 6.10
CA TYR A 75 0.37 -8.94 5.98
C TYR A 75 1.67 -9.34 6.66
N HIS A 76 1.58 -9.96 7.83
CA HIS A 76 2.74 -10.38 8.60
C HIS A 76 3.34 -11.68 8.07
N GLN A 77 4.62 -11.89 8.35
CA GLN A 77 5.33 -13.12 7.97
C GLN A 77 4.57 -14.40 8.38
N SER A 78 3.94 -14.39 9.56
CA SER A 78 3.17 -15.51 10.10
C SER A 78 1.88 -15.83 9.33
N GLY A 79 1.46 -14.99 8.39
CA GLY A 79 0.15 -15.09 7.74
C GLY A 79 -0.95 -14.32 8.46
N GLN A 80 -0.63 -13.61 9.54
CA GLN A 80 -1.59 -12.71 10.17
C GLN A 80 -1.79 -11.47 9.28
N VAL A 81 -3.05 -11.18 8.95
CA VAL A 81 -3.46 -9.99 8.20
C VAL A 81 -4.21 -9.06 9.14
N LYS A 82 -3.88 -7.77 9.08
CA LYS A 82 -4.58 -6.73 9.84
C LYS A 82 -4.88 -5.52 8.98
N ILE A 83 -5.96 -4.85 9.30
CA ILE A 83 -6.24 -3.50 8.82
C ILE A 83 -6.02 -2.58 10.00
N CYS A 84 -4.98 -1.76 9.94
CA CYS A 84 -4.59 -0.89 11.04
C CYS A 84 -4.84 0.57 10.69
N ASP A 85 -5.50 1.32 11.57
CA ASP A 85 -5.43 2.78 11.60
C ASP A 85 -4.60 3.22 12.81
N SER A 86 -3.48 3.91 12.57
CA SER A 86 -2.66 4.49 13.63
C SER A 86 -2.29 3.48 14.74
N ASN A 87 -1.95 2.24 14.34
CA ASN A 87 -1.65 1.07 15.18
C ASN A 87 -2.84 0.40 15.89
N LYS A 88 -4.06 0.91 15.73
CA LYS A 88 -5.28 0.22 16.15
C LYS A 88 -5.69 -0.79 15.09
N ASP A 89 -5.81 -2.06 15.48
CA ASP A 89 -6.38 -3.10 14.63
C ASP A 89 -7.89 -2.90 14.50
N LEU A 90 -8.38 -2.81 13.27
CA LEU A 90 -9.79 -2.59 12.90
C LEU A 90 -10.44 -3.84 12.34
N SER A 91 -9.67 -4.83 11.88
CA SER A 91 -10.19 -6.03 11.21
C SER A 91 -10.48 -7.18 12.15
N GLY A 92 -9.94 -7.15 13.37
CA GLY A 92 -9.86 -8.35 14.21
C GLY A 92 -8.89 -9.38 13.61
N PRO A 93 -8.82 -10.60 14.20
CA PRO A 93 -7.84 -11.59 13.79
C PRO A 93 -8.21 -12.21 12.44
N ILE A 94 -7.47 -11.85 11.39
CA ILE A 94 -7.53 -12.52 10.09
C ILE A 94 -6.21 -13.29 9.93
N ASN A 95 -6.28 -14.61 9.80
CA ASN A 95 -5.11 -15.45 9.55
C ASN A 95 -5.26 -16.13 8.18
N THR A 96 -4.14 -16.24 7.49
CA THR A 96 -4.01 -16.87 6.17
C THR A 96 -2.65 -17.57 6.10
N ILE A 97 -2.28 -18.06 4.93
CA ILE A 97 -1.04 -18.76 4.66
C ILE A 97 0.16 -17.84 5.02
N PRO A 98 1.17 -18.34 5.75
CA PRO A 98 2.39 -17.61 6.02
C PRO A 98 3.03 -17.04 4.76
N LEU A 99 3.63 -15.85 4.85
CA LEU A 99 4.10 -15.12 3.67
C LEU A 99 5.11 -15.92 2.85
N ASN A 100 6.03 -16.63 3.51
CA ASN A 100 7.04 -17.48 2.88
C ASN A 100 6.48 -18.69 2.13
N ASN A 101 5.19 -18.98 2.29
CA ASN A 101 4.50 -20.10 1.65
C ASN A 101 3.59 -19.64 0.49
N LEU A 102 3.47 -18.33 0.23
CA LEU A 102 2.65 -17.82 -0.86
C LEU A 102 3.31 -18.08 -2.21
N LYS A 103 2.65 -18.87 -3.07
CA LYS A 103 3.16 -19.28 -4.39
C LYS A 103 2.29 -18.74 -5.52
N GLY A 104 2.29 -17.41 -5.67
CA GLY A 104 1.42 -16.73 -6.65
C GLY A 104 0.02 -16.49 -6.11
N GLU A 105 -0.13 -16.37 -4.80
CA GLU A 105 -1.41 -16.21 -4.14
C GLU A 105 -1.89 -14.75 -4.17
N HIS A 106 -3.21 -14.57 -4.27
CA HIS A 106 -3.83 -13.25 -4.15
C HIS A 106 -3.76 -12.77 -2.69
N ILE A 107 -3.27 -11.56 -2.47
CA ILE A 107 -3.14 -10.99 -1.11
C ILE A 107 -3.94 -9.71 -0.89
N ALA A 108 -4.30 -9.00 -1.96
CA ALA A 108 -5.16 -7.83 -1.87
C ALA A 108 -5.69 -7.39 -3.24
N THR A 109 -6.83 -6.71 -3.21
CA THR A 109 -7.34 -5.93 -4.34
C THR A 109 -7.51 -4.49 -3.90
N VAL A 110 -6.94 -3.57 -4.67
CA VAL A 110 -7.20 -2.13 -4.53
C VAL A 110 -8.21 -1.74 -5.60
N THR A 111 -9.43 -1.41 -5.17
CA THR A 111 -10.48 -0.90 -6.06
C THR A 111 -10.45 0.62 -6.07
N ILE A 112 -10.56 1.21 -7.25
CA ILE A 112 -10.59 2.65 -7.46
C ILE A 112 -11.86 2.98 -8.24
N ASP A 113 -12.85 3.54 -7.55
CA ASP A 113 -14.15 3.81 -8.15
C ASP A 113 -14.12 4.99 -9.13
N ASN A 114 -13.21 5.94 -8.90
CA ASN A 114 -13.00 7.07 -9.80
C ASN A 114 -11.55 7.57 -9.74
N PHE A 115 -10.84 7.52 -10.87
CA PHE A 115 -9.47 8.00 -11.00
C PHE A 115 -9.30 9.47 -10.66
N GLU A 116 -10.27 10.33 -10.98
CA GLU A 116 -10.20 11.78 -10.70
C GLU A 116 -10.30 12.10 -9.21
N ASN A 117 -10.83 11.17 -8.41
CA ASN A 117 -10.89 11.28 -6.96
C ASN A 117 -9.55 10.94 -6.28
N LEU A 118 -8.61 10.30 -6.97
CA LEU A 118 -7.31 9.97 -6.39
C LEU A 118 -6.46 11.24 -6.14
N PRO A 119 -5.65 11.28 -5.05
CA PRO A 119 -4.79 12.41 -4.76
C PRO A 119 -3.73 12.67 -5.85
N ILE A 120 -3.55 13.93 -6.23
CA ILE A 120 -2.58 14.32 -7.26
C ILE A 120 -1.12 14.09 -6.79
N TYR A 121 -0.26 13.67 -7.72
CA TYR A 121 1.18 13.51 -7.58
C TYR A 121 1.93 14.57 -8.40
N ASN A 122 2.35 15.66 -7.74
CA ASN A 122 3.04 16.80 -8.38
C ASN A 122 4.58 16.70 -8.35
N LYS A 123 5.14 15.54 -8.02
CA LYS A 123 6.60 15.36 -7.92
C LYS A 123 7.13 14.63 -9.15
N ASN A 124 8.44 14.71 -9.36
CA ASN A 124 9.11 13.85 -10.31
C ASN A 124 9.03 12.39 -9.84
N LEU A 125 8.91 11.47 -10.81
CA LEU A 125 8.92 10.04 -10.52
C LEU A 125 10.31 9.64 -10.05
N LYS A 126 10.36 8.97 -8.90
CA LYS A 126 11.60 8.42 -8.36
C LYS A 126 11.76 6.99 -8.86
N LEU A 127 12.52 6.77 -9.92
CA LEU A 127 12.62 5.45 -10.57
C LEU A 127 13.67 4.53 -9.91
N LEU A 128 14.60 5.09 -9.15
CA LEU A 128 15.75 4.38 -8.56
C LEU A 128 15.82 4.54 -7.04
N GLY A 129 16.55 3.62 -6.40
CA GLY A 129 16.80 3.59 -4.97
C GLY A 129 15.84 2.69 -4.19
N ALA A 130 15.98 2.69 -2.86
CA ALA A 130 15.22 1.83 -1.97
C ALA A 130 13.72 2.18 -1.90
N ASP A 131 13.37 3.47 -2.03
CA ASP A 131 11.98 3.90 -2.22
C ASP A 131 11.84 4.41 -3.64
N ARG A 132 10.89 3.86 -4.40
CA ARG A 132 10.69 4.21 -5.81
C ARG A 132 9.20 4.29 -6.17
N ASP A 133 8.92 4.92 -7.29
CA ASP A 133 7.59 5.03 -7.87
C ASP A 133 7.48 4.08 -9.08
N HIS A 134 6.31 3.46 -9.23
CA HIS A 134 5.92 2.68 -10.39
C HIS A 134 4.75 3.37 -11.09
N LEU A 135 4.92 3.68 -12.38
CA LEU A 135 3.91 4.38 -13.17
C LEU A 135 3.02 3.37 -13.90
N ILE A 136 1.71 3.51 -13.71
CA ILE A 136 0.66 2.82 -14.45
C ILE A 136 0.00 3.86 -15.34
N LYS A 137 -0.10 3.60 -16.63
CA LYS A 137 -0.83 4.46 -17.57
C LYS A 137 -2.24 3.92 -17.78
N SER A 138 -3.23 4.81 -17.81
CA SER A 138 -4.57 4.46 -18.29
C SER A 138 -4.97 5.33 -19.47
N ASP A 139 -5.88 4.81 -20.28
CA ASP A 139 -6.56 5.58 -21.31
C ASP A 139 -7.43 6.69 -20.65
N ASN A 140 -7.59 7.80 -21.37
CA ASN A 140 -8.40 8.94 -20.97
C ASN A 140 -9.89 8.61 -20.83
N ILE A 141 -10.38 7.55 -21.49
CA ILE A 141 -11.79 7.12 -21.40
C ILE A 141 -12.08 6.30 -20.14
N VAL A 142 -11.07 5.68 -19.52
CA VAL A 142 -11.25 4.80 -18.37
C VAL A 142 -11.40 5.62 -17.10
N LYS A 143 -12.50 5.42 -16.37
CA LYS A 143 -12.83 6.21 -15.17
C LYS A 143 -12.47 5.52 -13.86
N SER A 144 -12.38 4.20 -13.85
CA SER A 144 -12.23 3.37 -12.65
C SER A 144 -11.30 2.19 -12.95
N GLY A 145 -10.83 1.52 -11.90
CA GLY A 145 -9.94 0.39 -12.08
C GLY A 145 -9.78 -0.45 -10.83
N ARG A 146 -9.23 -1.65 -11.01
CA ARG A 146 -8.85 -2.54 -9.92
C ARG A 146 -7.42 -2.98 -10.12
N ILE A 147 -6.64 -2.95 -9.04
CA ILE A 147 -5.28 -3.49 -9.02
C ILE A 147 -5.30 -4.72 -8.13
N ILE A 148 -4.99 -5.85 -8.73
CA ILE A 148 -4.97 -7.14 -8.08
C ILE A 148 -3.52 -7.46 -7.76
N ILE A 149 -3.23 -7.73 -6.49
CA ILE A 149 -1.87 -7.92 -6.00
C ILE A 149 -1.72 -9.39 -5.64
N TYR A 150 -0.79 -10.03 -6.35
CA TYR A 150 -0.35 -11.39 -6.08
C TYR A 150 1.03 -11.38 -5.44
N CYS A 151 1.27 -12.34 -4.54
CA CYS A 151 2.55 -12.54 -3.91
C CYS A 151 3.12 -13.91 -4.29
N ASN A 152 4.33 -13.91 -4.83
CA ASN A 152 5.13 -15.12 -5.00
C ASN A 152 6.38 -14.97 -4.14
N ALA A 153 6.32 -15.56 -2.95
CA ALA A 153 7.41 -15.54 -2.01
C ALA A 153 8.28 -16.78 -2.20
N GLU A 154 9.58 -16.56 -2.33
CA GLU A 154 10.56 -17.63 -2.29
C GLU A 154 11.37 -17.44 -1.00
N SER A 155 11.31 -18.43 -0.10
CA SER A 155 12.23 -18.48 1.03
C SER A 155 13.62 -18.84 0.52
N LYS A 156 14.42 -17.84 0.14
CA LYS A 156 15.86 -18.04 0.18
C LYS A 156 16.21 -18.20 1.64
N ASN A 157 16.70 -19.38 2.04
CA ASN A 157 17.34 -19.57 3.33
C ASN A 157 18.50 -18.59 3.43
N PHE A 158 18.24 -17.36 3.87
CA PHE A 158 19.26 -16.41 4.24
C PHE A 158 19.92 -17.00 5.48
N LYS A 159 20.96 -17.82 5.29
CA LYS A 159 21.91 -18.12 6.36
C LYS A 159 22.26 -16.77 6.95
N LYS A 160 21.91 -16.58 8.23
CA LYS A 160 22.21 -15.37 9.01
C LYS A 160 23.59 -14.88 8.59
N TYR A 161 23.66 -13.73 7.94
CA TYR A 161 24.90 -12.97 8.00
C TYR A 161 25.05 -12.63 9.48
N LYS A 162 25.84 -13.43 10.18
CA LYS A 162 26.41 -13.04 11.47
C LYS A 162 27.17 -11.76 11.16
N THR A 163 26.62 -10.63 11.54
CA THR A 163 27.41 -9.43 11.75
C THR A 163 28.46 -9.79 12.80
N LEU A 164 29.71 -9.84 12.37
CA LEU A 164 30.88 -9.75 13.23
C LEU A 164 30.97 -8.33 13.80
#